data_AF-K0KDW1-F1
#
_entry.id   AF-K0KDW1-F1
#
_cell.length_a   1.000
_cell.length_b   1.000
_cell.length_c   1.000
_cell.angle_alpha   90.00
_cell.angle_beta   90.00
_cell.angle_gamma   90.00
#
_symmetry.space_group_name_H-M   'P 1'
#
loop_
_entity.id
_entity.type
_entity.pdbx_description
1 polymer ?
#
loop_
_entity_poly.entity_id
_entity_poly.type
_entity_poly.pdbx_seq_one_letter_code
_entity_poly.pdbx_strand_id
1 'polypeptide(L)'
;MSYYDLDDIISDGQVSCSLIAKDTKLELPIWIAEILAICSVSDDSSSFFIEMIQPEAIGSKVMNAIKTSPTSIDIHSISQHYYSLVEKWGKLYTDKKLVDVVQQMLKERSEEINNHAQSLRGAQQETSFLYTLDEFEKQLYKISHESHKNLKKWLQNESS
;
A
#
# COMPACT_ATOMS: atom_id res chain seq x y z
N MET A 1 -21.32 35.26 -6.72
CA MET A 1 -19.92 34.78 -6.75
C MET A 1 -19.04 36.00 -7.02
N SER A 2 -19.05 36.92 -6.06
CA SER A 2 -18.24 38.13 -6.07
C SER A 2 -16.99 37.80 -5.27
N TYR A 3 -15.82 38.01 -5.84
CA TYR A 3 -14.51 37.80 -5.20
C TYR A 3 -14.24 38.78 -4.02
N TYR A 4 -15.27 39.50 -3.56
CA TYR A 4 -15.22 40.55 -2.53
C TYR A 4 -16.36 40.46 -1.52
N ASP A 5 -16.91 39.27 -1.27
CA ASP A 5 -17.78 39.08 -0.11
C ASP A 5 -16.90 39.10 1.15
N LEU A 6 -16.90 40.24 1.85
CA LEU A 6 -16.09 40.50 3.05
C LEU A 6 -16.36 39.48 4.18
N ASP A 7 -17.50 38.79 4.13
CA ASP A 7 -17.88 37.76 5.08
C ASP A 7 -17.08 36.45 4.87
N ASP A 8 -16.65 36.13 3.64
CA ASP A 8 -15.78 34.96 3.38
C ASP A 8 -14.37 35.19 3.96
N ILE A 9 -13.84 36.42 3.88
CA ILE A 9 -12.52 36.83 4.43
C ILE A 9 -12.52 36.79 5.97
N ILE A 10 -13.67 37.06 6.61
CA ILE A 10 -13.81 37.00 8.07
C ILE A 10 -14.09 35.55 8.53
N SER A 11 -14.62 34.70 7.64
CA SER A 11 -14.87 33.27 7.88
C SER A 11 -13.63 32.38 7.77
N ASP A 12 -12.52 32.90 7.22
CA ASP A 12 -11.16 32.37 7.39
C ASP A 12 -10.73 32.58 8.86
N GLY A 13 -11.50 31.94 9.74
CA GLY A 13 -11.43 32.05 11.17
C GLY A 13 -10.03 31.72 11.68
N GLN A 14 -9.66 32.40 12.76
CA GLN A 14 -8.46 32.17 13.55
C GLN A 14 -8.10 30.69 13.64
N VAL A 15 -7.17 30.24 12.79
CA VAL A 15 -6.53 28.94 12.95
C VAL A 15 -5.50 29.11 14.06
N SER A 16 -5.86 28.69 15.27
CA SER A 16 -4.94 28.65 16.40
C SER A 16 -3.98 27.46 16.22
N CYS A 17 -2.98 27.60 15.34
CA CYS A 17 -1.87 26.65 15.27
C CYS A 17 -0.88 26.96 16.40
N SER A 18 -0.82 26.10 17.40
CA SER A 18 0.26 26.14 18.39
C SER A 18 1.61 25.95 17.68
N LEU A 19 2.62 26.73 18.06
CA LEU A 19 3.97 26.60 17.51
C LEU A 19 4.51 25.18 17.76
N ILE A 20 4.82 24.46 16.69
CA ILE A 20 5.51 23.17 16.76
C ILE A 20 7.01 23.45 16.74
N ALA A 21 7.75 22.89 17.70
CA ALA A 21 9.21 23.02 17.71
C ALA A 21 9.84 22.30 16.52
N LYS A 22 10.93 22.85 15.98
CA LYS A 22 11.72 22.18 14.95
C LYS A 22 12.17 20.80 15.44
N ASP A 23 12.16 19.82 14.55
CA ASP A 23 12.59 18.43 14.80
C ASP A 23 11.69 17.64 15.77
N THR A 24 10.43 18.08 15.95
CA THR A 24 9.43 17.30 16.68
C THR A 24 9.01 16.07 15.86
N LYS A 25 9.10 14.87 16.46
CA LYS A 25 8.59 13.64 15.85
C LYS A 25 7.08 13.58 16.00
N LEU A 26 6.37 13.57 14.89
CA LEU A 26 4.91 13.51 14.84
C LEU A 26 4.47 12.30 14.00
N GLU A 27 3.49 11.57 14.50
CA GLU A 27 2.79 10.54 13.74
C GLU A 27 1.69 11.20 12.92
N LEU A 28 1.88 11.25 11.61
CA LEU A 28 0.94 11.89 10.69
C LEU A 28 0.30 10.86 9.75
N PRO A 29 -0.98 11.03 9.40
CA PRO A 29 -1.57 10.29 8.30
C PRO A 29 -0.80 10.53 6.99
N ILE A 30 -0.61 9.47 6.21
CA ILE A 30 0.22 9.51 4.99
C ILE A 30 -0.26 10.55 3.97
N TRP A 31 -1.56 10.83 3.89
CA TRP A 31 -2.13 11.80 2.95
C TRP A 31 -1.77 13.25 3.28
N ILE A 32 -1.54 13.58 4.56
CA ILE A 32 -1.01 14.88 4.98
C ILE A 32 0.50 14.90 4.77
N ALA A 33 1.18 13.84 5.23
CA ALA A 33 2.63 13.74 5.16
C ALA A 33 3.14 13.85 3.71
N GLU A 34 2.45 13.24 2.75
CA GLU A 34 2.76 13.33 1.31
C GLU A 34 2.73 14.78 0.79
N ILE A 35 1.73 15.57 1.19
CA ILE A 35 1.63 16.98 0.76
C ILE A 35 2.74 17.81 1.41
N LEU A 36 2.93 17.66 2.72
CA LEU A 36 3.92 18.43 3.47
C LEU A 36 5.37 18.08 3.10
N ALA A 37 5.63 16.85 2.66
CA ALA A 37 6.93 16.42 2.17
C ALA A 37 7.27 17.01 0.79
N ILE A 38 6.28 17.42 0.00
CA ILE A 38 6.47 18.03 -1.33
C ILE A 38 6.54 19.55 -1.22
N CYS A 39 5.77 20.16 -0.32
CA CYS A 39 5.74 21.60 -0.15
C CYS A 39 7.07 22.15 0.40
N SER A 40 7.59 23.19 -0.26
CA SER A 40 8.77 23.94 0.19
C SER A 40 8.37 25.03 1.20
N VAL A 41 9.25 25.27 2.17
CA VAL A 41 9.05 26.30 3.20
C VAL A 41 9.22 27.72 2.65
N SER A 42 9.99 27.88 1.57
CA SER A 42 10.21 29.15 0.87
C SER A 42 10.66 28.89 -0.57
N ASP A 43 10.35 29.81 -1.49
CA ASP A 43 10.63 29.68 -2.94
C ASP A 43 12.14 29.53 -3.27
N ASP A 44 13.02 30.01 -2.39
CA ASP A 44 14.47 30.02 -2.61
C ASP A 44 15.24 28.90 -1.87
N SER A 45 14.56 28.11 -1.04
CA SER A 45 15.20 27.10 -0.19
C SER A 45 14.73 25.68 -0.53
N SER A 46 15.67 24.76 -0.76
CA SER A 46 15.40 23.32 -0.92
C SER A 46 15.05 22.61 0.39
N SER A 47 14.38 23.30 1.31
CA SER A 47 13.93 22.76 2.60
C SER A 47 12.42 22.51 2.56
N PHE A 48 12.04 21.25 2.84
CA PHE A 48 10.66 20.79 2.96
C PHE A 48 10.12 21.00 4.38
N PHE A 49 8.79 21.00 4.55
CA PHE A 49 8.17 21.15 5.87
C PHE A 49 8.41 19.95 6.79
N ILE A 50 8.50 18.75 6.21
CA ILE A 50 8.65 17.49 6.95
C ILE A 50 9.65 16.59 6.25
N GLU A 51 10.49 15.93 7.05
CA GLU A 51 11.29 14.78 6.62
C GLU A 51 10.57 13.49 7.04
N MET A 52 10.21 12.63 6.08
CA MET A 52 9.61 11.35 6.42
C MET A 52 10.67 10.33 6.78
N ILE A 53 10.50 9.70 7.94
CA ILE A 53 11.32 8.59 8.39
C ILE A 53 10.86 7.33 7.65
N GLN A 54 11.81 6.50 7.19
CA GLN A 54 11.51 5.25 6.51
C GLN A 54 10.71 4.31 7.41
N PRO A 55 9.53 3.81 6.97
CA PRO A 55 8.74 2.86 7.73
C PRO A 55 9.49 1.55 7.93
N GLU A 56 9.33 0.92 9.11
CA GLU A 56 9.93 -0.38 9.42
C GLU A 56 9.49 -1.48 8.44
N ALA A 57 8.27 -1.38 7.91
CA ALA A 57 7.74 -2.28 6.88
C ALA A 57 8.59 -2.33 5.61
N ILE A 58 9.32 -1.26 5.27
CA ILE A 58 10.20 -1.18 4.10
C ILE A 58 11.68 -1.28 4.54
N GLY A 59 11.94 -1.61 5.81
CA GLY A 59 13.29 -1.72 6.34
C GLY A 59 14.12 -2.80 5.64
N SER A 60 15.44 -2.68 5.75
CA SER A 60 16.40 -3.62 5.13
C SER A 60 16.16 -5.07 5.54
N LYS A 61 15.72 -5.33 6.78
CA LYS A 61 15.36 -6.66 7.28
C LYS A 61 14.23 -7.28 6.46
N VAL A 62 13.13 -6.55 6.26
CA VAL A 62 11.99 -7.01 5.47
C VAL A 62 12.40 -7.17 4.01
N MET A 63 13.15 -6.22 3.47
CA MET A 63 13.63 -6.28 2.09
C MET A 63 14.51 -7.51 1.81
N ASN A 64 15.36 -7.89 2.75
CA ASN A 64 16.21 -9.07 2.62
C ASN A 64 15.41 -10.37 2.78
N ALA A 65 14.39 -10.38 3.65
CA ALA A 65 13.46 -11.50 3.78
C ALA A 65 12.67 -11.72 2.47
N ILE A 66 12.17 -10.64 1.87
CA ILE A 66 11.47 -10.69 0.58
C ILE A 66 12.36 -11.25 -0.53
N LYS A 67 13.63 -10.79 -0.60
CA LYS A 67 14.59 -11.27 -1.61
C LYS A 67 14.96 -12.75 -1.46
N THR A 68 14.85 -13.31 -0.26
CA THR A 68 15.27 -14.69 0.01
C THR A 68 14.13 -15.68 -0.18
N SER A 69 12.93 -15.38 0.32
CA SER A 69 11.76 -16.25 0.17
C SER A 69 10.46 -15.43 0.24
N PRO A 70 9.97 -14.90 -0.89
CA PRO A 70 8.79 -14.03 -0.92
C PRO A 70 7.47 -14.78 -0.71
N THR A 71 7.41 -16.08 -0.93
CA THR A 71 6.17 -16.88 -0.75
C THR A 71 5.93 -17.26 0.71
N SER A 72 6.99 -17.39 1.52
CA SER A 72 6.90 -17.76 2.94
C SER A 72 6.72 -16.58 3.90
N ILE A 73 6.85 -15.35 3.41
CA ILE A 73 6.77 -14.16 4.25
C ILE A 73 5.31 -13.82 4.58
N ASP A 74 5.04 -13.49 5.85
CA ASP A 74 3.74 -13.00 6.30
C ASP A 74 3.63 -11.48 6.07
N ILE A 75 3.17 -11.10 4.87
CA ILE A 75 3.00 -9.69 4.48
C ILE A 75 1.90 -9.05 5.32
N HIS A 76 0.82 -9.77 5.59
CA HIS A 76 -0.30 -9.27 6.38
C HIS A 76 0.11 -8.81 7.77
N SER A 77 1.01 -9.56 8.43
CA SER A 77 1.56 -9.19 9.74
C SER A 77 2.45 -7.94 9.71
N ILE A 78 3.11 -7.66 8.57
CA ILE A 78 3.98 -6.50 8.39
C ILE A 78 3.13 -5.25 8.12
N SER A 79 2.19 -5.34 7.18
CA SER A 79 1.22 -4.31 6.87
C SER A 79 0.05 -4.94 6.13
N GLN A 80 -1.17 -4.61 6.55
CA GLN A 80 -2.40 -5.05 5.88
C GLN A 80 -2.61 -4.42 4.49
N HIS A 81 -1.86 -3.34 4.19
CA HIS A 81 -1.89 -2.63 2.92
C HIS A 81 -0.46 -2.39 2.40
N TYR A 82 0.35 -3.45 2.37
CA TYR A 82 1.77 -3.39 2.04
C TYR A 82 2.02 -2.85 0.62
N TYR A 83 1.30 -3.35 -0.39
CA TYR A 83 1.51 -2.92 -1.77
C TYR A 83 1.14 -1.44 -1.98
N SER A 84 0.04 -0.99 -1.37
CA SER A 84 -0.36 0.43 -1.41
C SER A 84 0.64 1.33 -0.69
N LEU A 85 1.25 0.85 0.40
CA LEU A 85 2.32 1.59 1.10
C LEU A 85 3.56 1.73 0.20
N VAL A 86 4.01 0.63 -0.41
CA VAL A 86 5.17 0.63 -1.31
C VAL A 86 4.94 1.51 -2.53
N GLU A 87 3.75 1.49 -3.11
CA GLU A 87 3.39 2.35 -4.26
C GLU A 87 3.54 3.83 -3.91
N LYS A 88 2.97 4.25 -2.77
CA LYS A 88 3.06 5.64 -2.29
C LYS A 88 4.50 6.03 -1.97
N TRP A 89 5.23 5.17 -1.25
CA TRP A 89 6.62 5.42 -0.89
C TRP A 89 7.55 5.48 -2.11
N GLY A 90 7.39 4.52 -3.03
CA GLY A 90 8.13 4.45 -4.28
C GLY A 90 7.87 5.66 -5.18
N LYS A 91 6.64 6.19 -5.20
CA LYS A 91 6.30 7.44 -5.90
C LYS A 91 6.96 8.66 -5.26
N LEU A 92 6.97 8.75 -3.93
CA LEU A 92 7.53 9.89 -3.19
C LEU A 92 9.06 10.00 -3.34
N TYR A 93 9.76 8.88 -3.23
CA TYR A 93 11.22 8.86 -3.24
C TYR A 93 11.85 8.37 -4.56
N THR A 94 11.03 7.99 -5.54
CA THR A 94 11.49 7.41 -6.83
C THR A 94 12.47 6.24 -6.62
N ASP A 95 12.26 5.42 -5.58
CA ASP A 95 13.12 4.28 -5.27
C ASP A 95 12.81 3.09 -6.18
N LYS A 96 13.51 3.03 -7.31
CA LYS A 96 13.37 1.95 -8.29
C LYS A 96 13.74 0.58 -7.71
N LYS A 97 14.74 0.51 -6.83
CA LYS A 97 15.22 -0.78 -6.30
C LYS A 97 14.16 -1.43 -5.42
N LEU A 98 13.49 -0.63 -4.60
CA LEU A 98 12.35 -1.07 -3.80
C LEU A 98 11.25 -1.64 -4.71
N VAL A 99 10.87 -0.87 -5.72
CA VAL A 99 9.80 -1.24 -6.65
C VAL A 99 10.13 -2.53 -7.39
N ASP A 100 11.36 -2.69 -7.89
CA ASP A 100 11.80 -3.89 -8.60
C ASP A 100 11.71 -5.15 -7.73
N VAL A 101 12.14 -5.07 -6.46
CA VAL A 101 12.08 -6.19 -5.51
C VAL A 101 10.63 -6.57 -5.21
N VAL A 102 9.77 -5.58 -5.00
CA VAL A 102 8.35 -5.82 -4.70
C VAL A 102 7.59 -6.35 -5.91
N GLN A 103 7.93 -5.90 -7.12
CA GLN A 103 7.39 -6.48 -8.36
C GLN A 103 7.78 -7.95 -8.53
N GLN A 104 9.04 -8.30 -8.27
CA GLN A 104 9.50 -9.70 -8.35
C GLN A 104 8.77 -10.58 -7.32
N MET A 105 8.62 -10.09 -6.08
CA MET A 105 7.82 -10.76 -5.06
C MET A 105 6.37 -10.96 -5.50
N LEU A 106 5.72 -9.91 -6.03
CA LEU A 106 4.33 -9.98 -6.48
C LEU A 106 4.18 -11.03 -7.58
N LYS A 107 5.13 -11.13 -8.50
CA LYS A 107 5.12 -12.14 -9.56
C LYS A 107 5.15 -13.55 -8.98
N GLU A 108 6.10 -13.86 -8.11
CA GLU A 108 6.23 -15.19 -7.49
C GLU A 108 5.00 -15.54 -6.64
N ARG A 109 4.49 -14.58 -5.87
CA ARG A 109 3.29 -14.78 -5.07
C ARG A 109 2.02 -14.91 -5.92
N SER A 110 1.96 -14.26 -7.08
CA SER A 110 0.82 -14.38 -8.01
C SER A 110 0.70 -15.80 -8.57
N GLU A 111 1.84 -16.47 -8.82
CA GLU A 111 1.86 -17.87 -9.24
C GLU A 111 1.25 -18.77 -8.15
N GLU A 112 1.64 -18.57 -6.88
CA GLU A 112 1.06 -19.32 -5.76
C GLU A 112 -0.41 -19.01 -5.51
N ILE A 113 -0.81 -17.73 -5.59
CA ILE A 113 -2.21 -17.32 -5.51
C ILE A 113 -3.04 -18.03 -6.59
N ASN A 114 -2.52 -18.14 -7.81
CA ASN A 114 -3.19 -18.85 -8.89
C ASN A 114 -3.29 -20.37 -8.62
N ASN A 115 -2.22 -21.00 -8.12
CA ASN A 115 -2.23 -22.40 -7.71
C ASN A 115 -3.33 -22.67 -6.68
N HIS A 116 -3.44 -21.82 -5.66
CA HIS A 116 -4.48 -21.90 -4.65
C HIS A 116 -5.88 -21.61 -5.20
N ALA A 117 -6.02 -20.65 -6.11
CA ALA A 117 -7.29 -20.29 -6.71
C ALA A 117 -7.90 -21.42 -7.57
N GLN A 118 -7.06 -22.20 -8.25
CA GLN A 118 -7.47 -23.36 -9.06
C GLN A 118 -7.91 -24.56 -8.22
N SER A 119 -7.38 -24.71 -7.01
CA SER A 119 -7.70 -25.84 -6.14
C SER A 119 -9.12 -25.75 -5.59
N LEU A 120 -10.05 -26.44 -6.22
CA LEU A 120 -11.46 -26.53 -5.80
C LEU A 120 -11.69 -27.45 -4.60
N ARG A 121 -10.64 -28.08 -4.05
CA ARG A 121 -10.67 -28.72 -2.73
C ARG A 121 -10.68 -27.61 -1.68
N GLY A 122 -11.77 -26.85 -1.68
CA GLY A 122 -11.85 -25.55 -1.05
C GLY A 122 -11.52 -25.60 0.43
N ALA A 123 -10.94 -24.51 0.93
CA ALA A 123 -10.97 -23.98 2.30
C ALA A 123 -10.66 -24.91 3.51
N GLN A 124 -10.60 -26.23 3.37
CA GLN A 124 -10.37 -27.21 4.43
C GLN A 124 -8.91 -27.64 4.55
N GLN A 125 -8.10 -27.44 3.51
CA GLN A 125 -6.68 -27.23 3.73
C GLN A 125 -6.55 -25.76 4.11
N GLU A 126 -6.52 -25.48 5.41
CA GLU A 126 -6.07 -24.20 5.94
C GLU A 126 -4.65 -23.97 5.44
N THR A 127 -4.57 -23.34 4.27
CA THR A 127 -3.30 -23.00 3.66
C THR A 127 -2.84 -21.77 4.40
N SER A 128 -1.90 -21.97 5.32
CA SER A 128 -1.22 -20.91 6.09
C SER A 128 -0.90 -19.68 5.22
N PHE A 129 -0.63 -19.89 3.93
CA PHE A 129 -0.44 -18.87 2.91
C PHE A 129 -1.59 -17.85 2.78
N LEU A 130 -2.87 -18.24 2.83
CA LEU A 130 -3.99 -17.29 2.67
C LEU A 130 -4.06 -16.24 3.79
N TYR A 131 -3.58 -16.59 4.99
CA TYR A 131 -3.51 -15.65 6.11
C TYR A 131 -2.36 -14.65 5.97
N THR A 132 -1.35 -14.96 5.14
CA THR A 132 -0.21 -14.08 4.87
C THR A 132 -0.50 -12.98 3.85
N LEU A 133 -1.65 -13.05 3.16
CA LEU A 133 -1.96 -12.19 2.02
C LEU A 133 -2.27 -10.75 2.46
N ASP A 134 -1.77 -9.79 1.67
CA ASP A 134 -2.18 -8.40 1.73
C ASP A 134 -3.64 -8.21 1.27
N GLU A 135 -4.30 -7.09 1.60
CA GLU A 135 -5.68 -6.85 1.14
C GLU A 135 -5.80 -6.83 -0.40
N PHE A 136 -4.78 -6.33 -1.10
CA PHE A 136 -4.72 -6.41 -2.57
C PHE A 136 -4.68 -7.86 -3.06
N GLU A 137 -3.84 -8.70 -2.46
CA GLU A 137 -3.71 -10.12 -2.84
C GLU A 137 -4.98 -10.91 -2.51
N LYS A 138 -5.66 -10.59 -1.40
CA LYS A 138 -6.95 -11.21 -1.05
C LYS A 138 -8.01 -10.90 -2.11
N GLN A 139 -8.04 -9.67 -2.64
CA GLN A 139 -8.94 -9.31 -3.73
C GLN A 139 -8.59 -10.08 -5.01
N LEU A 140 -7.31 -10.13 -5.36
CA LEU A 140 -6.83 -10.90 -6.51
C LEU A 140 -7.20 -12.39 -6.42
N TYR A 141 -7.01 -12.99 -5.25
CA TYR A 141 -7.40 -14.38 -4.98
C TYR A 141 -8.91 -14.59 -5.16
N LYS A 142 -9.75 -13.72 -4.58
CA LYS A 142 -11.22 -13.83 -4.70
C LYS A 142 -11.67 -13.82 -6.17
N ILE A 143 -11.16 -12.88 -6.95
CA ILE A 143 -11.48 -12.73 -8.38
C ILE A 143 -11.05 -13.98 -9.16
N SER A 144 -9.80 -14.41 -8.96
CA SER A 144 -9.25 -15.60 -9.63
C SER A 144 -10.01 -16.87 -9.27
N HIS A 145 -10.34 -17.06 -7.99
CA HIS A 145 -11.07 -18.23 -7.52
C HIS A 145 -12.51 -18.27 -8.07
N GLU A 146 -13.19 -17.13 -8.09
CA GLU A 146 -14.53 -17.01 -8.68
C GLU A 146 -14.52 -17.28 -10.18
N SER A 147 -13.50 -16.78 -10.90
CA SER A 147 -13.31 -17.03 -12.32
C SER A 147 -13.17 -18.54 -12.62
N HIS A 148 -12.31 -19.26 -11.89
CA HIS A 148 -12.16 -20.71 -12.05
C HIS A 148 -13.45 -21.48 -11.74
N LYS A 149 -14.18 -21.06 -10.70
CA LYS A 149 -15.47 -21.65 -10.32
C LYS A 149 -16.52 -21.47 -11.42
N ASN A 150 -16.61 -20.27 -12.00
CA ASN A 150 -17.55 -19.96 -13.07
C ASN A 150 -17.22 -20.71 -14.37
N LEU A 151 -15.93 -20.76 -14.74
CA LEU A 151 -15.45 -21.54 -15.89
C LEU A 151 -15.86 -23.01 -15.77
N LYS A 152 -15.66 -23.62 -14.61
CA LYS A 152 -16.03 -25.03 -14.39
C LYS A 152 -17.54 -25.27 -14.47
N LYS A 153 -18.35 -24.38 -13.89
CA LYS A 153 -19.82 -24.46 -14.00
C LYS A 153 -20.26 -24.38 -15.46
N TRP A 154 -19.66 -23.47 -16.22
CA TRP A 154 -19.96 -23.32 -17.65
C TRP A 154 -19.61 -24.60 -18.42
N LEU A 155 -18.41 -25.17 -18.22
CA LEU A 155 -18.00 -26.45 -18.83
C LEU A 155 -18.94 -27.61 -18.49
N GLN A 156 -19.46 -27.66 -17.25
CA GLN A 156 -20.42 -28.69 -16.84
C GLN A 156 -21.78 -28.52 -17.52
N ASN A 157 -22.24 -27.27 -17.68
CA ASN A 157 -23.51 -26.97 -18.32
C ASN A 157 -23.50 -27.27 -19.82
N GLU A 158 -22.36 -27.14 -20.52
CA GLU A 158 -22.25 -27.53 -21.93
C GLU A 158 -22.24 -29.05 -22.15
N SER A 159 -21.92 -29.82 -21.09
CA SER A 159 -21.85 -31.29 -21.15
C SER A 159 -23.15 -32.02 -20.77
N SER A 160 -24.24 -31.27 -20.49
CA SER A 160 -25.57 -31.79 -20.14
C SER A 160 -26.59 -31.48 -21.23
#